data_AF-A0A0H5AER4-F1
#
_entry.id   AF-A0A0H5AER4-F1
#
_cell.length_a   1.000
_cell.length_b   1.000
_cell.length_c   1.000
_cell.angle_alpha   90.00
_cell.angle_beta   90.00
_cell.angle_gamma   90.00
#
_symmetry.space_group_name_H-M   'P 1'
#
loop_
_entity.id
_entity.type
_entity.pdbx_description
1 polymer ?
#
loop_
_entity_poly.entity_id
_entity_poly.type
_entity_poly.pdbx_seq_one_letter_code
_entity_poly.pdbx_strand_id
1 'polypeptide(L)' 'MHRLYGDNSLDSDESCSGLSMVFANWRFKLQVSDALSVCLCVESRGDSQFMLVKTAELLANISGTEERP' A
#
# COMPACT_ATOMS: atom_id res chain seq x y z
N MET A 1 -15.65 8.42 -4.42
CA MET A 1 -14.28 8.10 -3.97
C MET A 1 -14.38 6.89 -3.05
N HIS A 2 -14.01 5.70 -3.51
CA HIS A 2 -14.03 4.48 -2.69
C HIS A 2 -12.77 4.49 -1.81
N ARG A 3 -12.90 4.49 -0.49
CA ARG A 3 -11.75 4.34 0.42
C ARG A 3 -11.44 2.85 0.59
N LEU A 4 -10.37 2.36 -0.02
CA LEU A 4 -10.02 0.94 0.03
C LEU A 4 -9.37 0.54 1.38
N TYR A 5 -8.64 1.46 1.99
CA TYR A 5 -7.75 1.14 3.11
C TYR A 5 -7.98 2.00 4.37
N GLY A 6 -8.63 3.15 4.24
CA GLY A 6 -8.79 4.10 5.35
C GLY A 6 -9.58 3.55 6.53
N ASP A 7 -10.61 2.74 6.27
CA ASP A 7 -11.56 2.33 7.30
C ASP A 7 -11.00 1.26 8.25
N ASN A 8 -10.00 0.50 7.80
CA ASN A 8 -9.34 -0.56 8.59
C ASN A 8 -7.96 -0.15 9.11
N SER A 9 -7.52 1.09 8.81
CA SER A 9 -6.22 1.59 9.20
C SER A 9 -6.19 1.88 10.71
N LEU A 10 -5.13 1.43 11.38
CA LEU A 10 -4.83 1.80 12.75
C LEU A 10 -4.10 3.14 12.82
N ASP A 11 -3.29 3.45 11.80
CA ASP A 11 -2.56 4.71 11.68
C ASP A 11 -2.23 4.98 10.22
N SER A 12 -2.20 6.26 9.86
CA SER A 12 -1.96 6.71 8.50
C SER A 12 -1.13 7.99 8.53
N ASP A 13 -0.01 8.00 7.82
CA ASP A 13 0.84 9.17 7.63
C ASP A 13 0.89 9.53 6.14
N GLU A 14 0.33 10.69 5.82
CA GLU A 14 0.35 11.33 4.51
C GLU A 14 1.35 12.48 4.51
N SER A 15 2.60 12.19 4.87
CA SER A 15 3.66 13.21 4.86
C SER A 15 4.14 13.50 3.44
N CYS A 16 4.85 14.62 3.26
CA CYS A 16 5.35 15.08 1.94
C CYS A 16 6.20 14.03 1.19
N SER A 17 6.66 12.97 1.88
CA SER A 17 7.49 11.89 1.31
C SER A 17 6.70 10.68 0.79
N GLY A 18 5.39 10.59 1.02
CA GLY A 18 4.57 9.47 0.55
C GLY A 18 3.39 9.12 1.45
N LEU A 19 2.80 7.95 1.19
CA LEU A 19 1.66 7.36 1.89
C LEU A 19 2.13 6.18 2.74
N SER A 20 1.89 6.21 4.04
CA SER A 20 2.16 5.11 4.97
C SER A 20 0.88 4.69 5.68
N MET A 21 0.60 3.39 5.69
CA MET A 21 -0.60 2.81 6.30
C MET A 21 -0.24 1.66 7.23
N VAL A 22 -0.78 1.66 8.44
CA VAL A 22 -0.54 0.65 9.46
C VAL A 22 -1.84 -0.08 9.79
N PHE A 23 -1.80 -1.41 9.78
CA PHE A 23 -2.89 -2.29 10.16
C PHE A 23 -2.45 -3.21 11.30
N ALA A 24 -3.38 -4.00 11.84
CA ALA A 24 -3.10 -4.90 12.97
C ALA A 24 -1.94 -5.88 12.70
N ASN A 25 -1.88 -6.44 11.49
CA ASN A 25 -0.96 -7.54 11.16
C ASN A 25 0.07 -7.20 10.07
N TRP A 26 -0.04 -6.01 9.48
CA TRP A 26 0.81 -5.59 8.37
C TRP A 26 0.81 -4.07 8.20
N ARG A 27 1.75 -3.57 7.41
CA ARG A 27 1.83 -2.17 7.02
C ARG A 27 2.38 -2.06 5.60
N PHE A 28 2.10 -0.94 4.96
CA PHE A 28 2.80 -0.60 3.73
C PHE A 28 3.19 0.88 3.69
N LYS A 29 4.21 1.18 2.90
CA LYS A 29 4.63 2.54 2.57
C LYS A 29 4.83 2.66 1.06
N LEU A 30 4.18 3.64 0.46
CA LEU A 30 4.36 4.05 -0.93
C LEU A 30 5.02 5.43 -0.94
N GLN A 31 6.22 5.53 -1.52
CA GLN A 31 6.98 6.78 -1.56
C GLN A 31 7.56 7.04 -2.94
N VAL A 32 7.69 8.32 -3.30
CA VAL A 32 8.46 8.72 -4.49
C VAL A 32 9.93 8.50 -4.20
N SER A 33 10.60 7.71 -5.03
CA SER A 33 12.01 7.38 -4.85
C SER A 33 12.90 8.34 -5.61
N ASP A 34 12.50 8.68 -6.84
CA ASP A 34 13.13 9.71 -7.67
C ASP A 34 12.07 10.32 -8.62
N ALA A 35 12.50 11.18 -9.55
CA ALA A 35 11.58 11.87 -10.47
C ALA A 35 10.78 10.94 -11.40
N LEU A 36 11.17 9.67 -11.55
CA LEU A 36 10.62 8.71 -12.48
C LEU A 36 10.14 7.42 -11.80
N SER A 37 10.39 7.23 -10.51
CA SER A 37 10.12 5.98 -9.82
C SER A 37 9.48 6.15 -8.44
N VAL A 38 8.67 5.16 -8.07
CA VAL A 38 8.08 5.02 -6.74
C VAL A 38 8.52 3.69 -6.12
N CYS A 39 8.69 3.66 -4.81
CA CYS A 39 8.95 2.43 -4.05
C CYS A 39 7.74 2.06 -3.21
N LEU A 40 7.38 0.78 -3.27
CA LEU A 40 6.39 0.15 -2.40
C LEU A 40 7.10 -0.81 -1.43
N CYS A 41 7.02 -0.51 -0.14
CA CYS A 41 7.48 -1.39 0.93
C CYS A 41 6.26 -2.01 1.62
N VAL A 42 6.22 -3.34 1.74
CA VAL A 42 5.16 -4.08 2.42
C VAL A 42 5.80 -4.95 3.49
N GLU A 43 5.28 -4.88 4.71
CA GLU A 43 5.79 -5.64 5.85
C GLU A 43 4.63 -6.34 6.56
N SER A 44 4.87 -7.58 6.99
CA SER A 44 3.96 -8.35 7.84
C SER A 44 4.65 -8.77 9.14
N ARG A 45 3.90 -9.27 10.11
CA ARG A 45 4.43 -9.82 11.37
C ARG A 45 4.98 -11.25 11.20
N GLY A 46 5.88 -11.45 10.24
CA GLY A 46 6.53 -12.74 9.96
C GLY A 46 5.76 -13.69 9.05
N ASP A 47 4.63 -13.25 8.49
CA ASP A 47 3.83 -14.04 7.53
C ASP A 47 4.19 -13.63 6.09
N SER A 48 5.09 -14.38 5.47
CA SER A 48 5.60 -14.09 4.12
C SER A 48 4.54 -14.31 3.04
N GLN A 49 3.66 -15.31 3.19
CA GLN A 49 2.59 -15.55 2.22
C GLN A 49 1.59 -14.41 2.25
N PHE A 50 1.16 -13.98 3.44
CA PHE A 50 0.26 -12.84 3.59
C PHE A 50 0.86 -11.54 3.03
N MET A 51 2.16 -11.31 3.29
CA MET A 51 2.88 -10.17 2.71
C MET A 51 2.84 -10.19 1.18
N LEU A 52 3.12 -11.33 0.55
CA LEU A 52 3.09 -11.45 -0.92
C LEU A 52 1.69 -11.23 -1.51
N VAL A 53 0.65 -11.76 -0.86
CA VAL A 53 -0.75 -11.52 -1.25
C VAL A 53 -1.08 -10.03 -1.21
N LYS A 54 -0.72 -9.34 -0.12
CA LYS A 54 -0.94 -7.89 0.01
C LYS A 54 -0.11 -7.06 -0.97
N THR A 55 1.11 -7.47 -1.27
CA THR A 55 1.91 -6.84 -2.32
C THR A 55 1.24 -6.95 -3.69
N ALA A 56 0.73 -8.14 -4.05
CA ALA A 56 0.03 -8.34 -5.32
C ALA A 56 -1.26 -7.50 -5.41
N GLU A 57 -2.06 -7.45 -4.34
CA GLU A 57 -3.25 -6.61 -4.23
C GLU A 57 -2.93 -5.12 -4.44
N LEU A 58 -1.89 -4.61 -3.76
CA LEU A 58 -1.47 -3.22 -3.89
C LEU A 58 -0.96 -2.89 -5.30
N LEU A 59 -0.16 -3.77 -5.90
CA LEU A 59 0.35 -3.57 -7.26
C LEU A 59 -0.78 -3.55 -8.30
N ALA A 60 -1.77 -4.44 -8.17
CA ALA A 60 -2.95 -4.42 -9.04
C ALA A 60 -3.66 -3.06 -8.96
N ASN A 61 -3.91 -2.56 -7.75
CA ASN A 61 -4.57 -1.27 -7.53
C ASN A 61 -3.74 -0.07 -8.05
N ILE A 62 -2.41 -0.12 -7.99
CA ILE A 62 -1.53 0.94 -8.51
C ILE A 62 -1.46 0.91 -10.04
N SER A 63 -1.42 -0.28 -10.65
CA SER A 63 -1.28 -0.45 -12.10
C SER A 63 -2.50 0.04 -12.90
N GLY A 64 -3.63 0.28 -12.24
CA GLY A 64 -4.81 0.86 -12.86
C GLY A 64 -5.49 -0.05 -13.90
N THR A 65 -5.29 -1.36 -13.86
CA THR A 65 -5.91 -2.35 -14.76
C THR A 65 -7.41 -2.59 -14.52
N GLU A 66 -8.09 -1.65 -13.88
CA GLU A 66 -9.54 -1.60 -13.86
C GLU A 66 -10.00 -1.02 -15.21
N GLU A 67 -10.50 -1.89 -16.11
CA GLU A 67 -11.49 -1.47 -17.11
C GLU A 67 -12.67 -0.87 -16.34
N ARG A 68 -12.64 0.45 -16.17
CA ARG A 68 -13.68 1.20 -15.46
C ARG A 68 -14.97 1.11 -16.28
N PRO A 69 -16.09 0.59 -15.73
CA PRO A 69 -17.40 0.70 -16.39
C PRO A 69 -17.87 2.16 -16.44
#